data_AF-A0A1Z5L0V3-F1
#
_entry.id   AF-A0A1Z5L0V3-F1
#
_cell.length_a   1.000
_cell.length_b   1.000
_cell.length_c   1.000
_cell.angle_alpha   90.00
_cell.angle_beta   90.00
_cell.angle_gamma   90.00
#
_symmetry.space_group_name_H-M   'P 1'
#
loop_
_entity.id
_entity.type
_entity.pdbx_description
1 polymer ?
#
loop_
_entity_poly.entity_id
_entity_poly.type
_entity_poly.pdbx_seq_one_letter_code
_entity_poly.pdbx_strand_id
1 'polypeptide(L)'
;MYHCFNISSEGDCAAVLLRSAMPVVGVDVMRRLRGVRRKDAGQKLKVWELCNGPSKLCLAMDISKESLNKEFLPDSQALWIERGDEGVAPQDVVVSKRVGIESAGRDDALLVFALC
;
A
#
# COMPACT_ATOMS: atom_id res chain seq x y z
N MET A 1 13.43 -9.68 -0.64
CA MET A 1 13.44 -8.38 0.02
C MET A 1 12.02 -7.83 0.01
N TYR A 2 11.65 -6.97 0.95
CA TYR A 2 10.31 -6.37 1.03
C TYR A 2 10.44 -4.86 0.89
N HIS A 3 9.48 -4.23 0.22
CA HIS A 3 9.44 -2.79 0.03
C HIS A 3 8.27 -2.17 0.81
N CYS A 4 8.36 -0.86 1.00
CA CYS A 4 7.26 0.00 1.47
C CYS A 4 7.08 1.10 0.42
N PHE A 5 5.83 1.42 0.13
CA PHE A 5 5.48 2.45 -0.84
C PHE A 5 4.92 3.68 -0.11
N ASN A 6 5.60 4.81 -0.26
CA ASN A 6 5.23 6.08 0.37
C ASN A 6 5.11 7.16 -0.70
N ILE A 7 4.23 8.12 -0.44
CA ILE A 7 4.08 9.32 -1.25
C ILE A 7 4.44 10.52 -0.37
N SER A 8 5.36 11.36 -0.83
CA SER A 8 5.72 12.60 -0.14
C SER A 8 4.50 13.50 -0.01
N SER A 9 4.31 14.08 1.17
CA SER A 9 3.25 15.05 1.45
C SER A 9 3.84 16.44 1.68
N GLU A 10 2.97 17.42 1.87
CA GLU A 10 3.39 18.74 2.34
C GLU A 10 4.09 18.64 3.71
N GLY A 11 5.18 19.39 3.88
CA GLY A 11 6.01 19.42 5.09
C GLY A 11 7.38 18.74 4.92
N ASP A 12 8.36 19.23 5.67
CA ASP A 12 9.73 18.69 5.63
C ASP A 12 9.76 17.24 6.12
N CYS A 13 10.29 16.35 5.28
CA CYS A 13 10.38 14.92 5.56
C CYS A 13 9.02 14.24 5.85
N ALA A 14 7.91 14.80 5.36
CA ALA A 14 6.57 14.23 5.55
C ALA A 14 6.17 13.31 4.38
N ALA A 15 5.52 12.19 4.70
CA ALA A 15 5.02 11.24 3.70
C ALA A 15 3.87 10.38 4.25
N VAL A 16 3.08 9.82 3.33
CA VAL A 16 2.00 8.87 3.62
C VAL A 16 2.41 7.47 3.15
N LEU A 17 2.39 6.50 4.07
CA LEU A 17 2.63 5.09 3.76
C LEU A 17 1.33 4.41 3.31
N LEU A 18 1.35 3.80 2.13
CA LEU A 18 0.26 2.93 1.68
C LEU A 18 0.42 1.55 2.32
N ARG A 19 -0.47 1.22 3.25
CA ARG A 19 -0.44 -0.05 3.99
C ARG A 19 -1.26 -1.16 3.34
N SER A 20 -2.36 -0.81 2.69
CA SER A 20 -3.24 -1.77 2.06
C SER A 20 -4.10 -1.13 1.01
N ALA A 21 -4.61 -1.95 0.09
CA ALA A 21 -5.57 -1.55 -0.93
C ALA A 21 -6.53 -2.70 -1.19
N MET A 22 -7.74 -2.38 -1.65
CA MET A 22 -8.68 -3.38 -2.16
C MET A 22 -8.33 -3.68 -3.62
N PRO A 23 -8.00 -4.93 -3.99
CA PRO A 23 -7.79 -5.29 -5.38
C PRO A 23 -9.09 -5.18 -6.19
N VAL A 24 -9.09 -4.33 -7.21
CA VAL A 24 -10.25 -4.12 -8.10
C VAL A 24 -10.05 -4.74 -9.49
N VAL A 25 -8.87 -4.55 -10.09
CA VAL A 25 -8.52 -5.03 -11.43
C VAL A 25 -7.17 -5.74 -11.38
N GLY A 26 -6.92 -6.70 -12.27
CA GLY A 26 -5.63 -7.38 -12.39
C GLY A 26 -5.34 -8.40 -11.28
N VAL A 27 -6.38 -8.90 -10.60
CA VAL A 27 -6.28 -9.84 -9.46
C VAL A 27 -5.43 -11.09 -9.79
N ASP A 28 -5.56 -11.64 -11.00
CA ASP A 28 -4.79 -12.81 -11.42
C ASP A 28 -3.30 -12.51 -11.59
N VAL A 29 -2.95 -11.31 -12.05
CA VAL A 29 -1.57 -10.84 -12.15
C VAL A 29 -1.00 -10.67 -10.74
N MET A 30 -1.74 -10.03 -9.84
CA MET A 30 -1.35 -9.89 -8.43
C MET A 30 -1.12 -11.25 -7.76
N ARG A 31 -1.99 -12.24 -8.00
CA ARG A 31 -1.81 -13.62 -7.50
C ARG A 31 -0.52 -14.24 -8.02
N ARG A 32 -0.23 -14.10 -9.31
CA ARG A 32 0.99 -14.62 -9.94
C ARG A 32 2.24 -13.98 -9.33
N LEU A 33 2.28 -12.65 -9.23
CA LEU A 33 3.41 -11.92 -8.65
C LEU A 33 3.65 -12.30 -7.18
N ARG A 34 2.58 -12.40 -6.38
CA ARG A 34 2.63 -12.91 -5.00
C ARG A 34 2.97 -14.40 -4.92
N GLY A 35 2.76 -15.14 -6.00
CA GLY A 35 2.92 -16.57 -6.13
C GLY A 35 4.33 -17.04 -6.47
N VAL A 36 5.20 -16.16 -7.00
CA VAL A 36 6.54 -16.51 -7.52
C VAL A 36 7.37 -17.35 -6.54
N ARG A 37 7.26 -17.07 -5.23
CA ARG A 37 8.02 -17.76 -4.17
C ARG A 37 7.21 -18.81 -3.40
N ARG A 38 5.97 -19.08 -3.83
CA ARG A 38 5.06 -20.02 -3.16
C ARG A 38 4.95 -21.32 -3.96
N LYS A 39 4.84 -22.45 -3.24
CA LYS A 39 4.66 -23.78 -3.85
C LYS A 39 3.38 -23.90 -4.67
N ASP A 40 2.34 -23.15 -4.29
CA ASP A 40 1.03 -23.15 -4.94
C ASP A 40 0.92 -22.10 -6.05
N ALA A 41 2.02 -21.43 -6.43
CA ALA A 41 2.05 -20.33 -7.40
C ALA A 41 0.99 -19.23 -7.13
N GLY A 42 0.58 -19.05 -5.87
CA GLY A 42 -0.43 -18.06 -5.48
C GLY A 42 -1.89 -18.51 -5.68
N GLN A 43 -2.15 -19.74 -6.13
CA GLN A 43 -3.52 -20.24 -6.37
C GLN A 43 -4.40 -20.22 -5.11
N LYS A 44 -3.82 -20.48 -3.93
CA LYS A 44 -4.59 -20.48 -2.66
C LYS A 44 -4.73 -19.10 -2.02
N LEU A 45 -4.09 -18.06 -2.56
CA LEU A 45 -4.23 -16.70 -2.03
C LEU A 45 -5.65 -16.21 -2.29
N LYS A 46 -6.33 -15.76 -1.26
CA LYS A 46 -7.63 -15.11 -1.39
C LYS A 46 -7.45 -13.64 -1.76
N VAL A 47 -8.46 -13.02 -2.35
CA VAL A 47 -8.35 -11.65 -2.89
C VAL A 47 -7.93 -10.66 -1.80
N TRP A 48 -8.53 -10.73 -0.63
CA TRP A 48 -8.19 -9.87 0.51
C TRP A 48 -6.79 -10.11 1.10
N GLU A 49 -6.08 -11.17 0.69
CA GLU A 49 -4.71 -11.45 1.12
C GLU A 49 -3.65 -10.85 0.19
N LEU A 50 -4.05 -10.34 -0.98
CA LEU A 50 -3.16 -9.84 -2.02
C LEU A 50 -2.53 -8.50 -1.64
N CYS A 51 -3.31 -7.60 -1.04
CA CYS A 51 -2.87 -6.23 -0.75
C CYS A 51 -3.15 -5.82 0.71
N ASN A 52 -3.23 -6.75 1.66
CA ASN A 52 -3.47 -6.46 3.09
C ASN A 52 -2.20 -6.25 3.92
N GLY A 53 -1.21 -5.56 3.35
CA GLY A 53 0.02 -5.20 4.05
C GLY A 53 0.96 -4.43 3.13
N PRO A 54 1.84 -3.56 3.66
CA PRO A 54 2.63 -2.63 2.85
C PRO A 54 3.50 -3.37 1.83
N SER A 55 4.23 -4.38 2.29
CA SER A 55 5.08 -5.17 1.40
C SER A 55 4.32 -6.13 0.50
N LYS A 56 3.12 -6.54 0.93
CA LYS A 56 2.23 -7.38 0.12
C LYS A 56 1.68 -6.60 -1.06
N LEU A 57 1.26 -5.35 -0.82
CA LEU A 57 0.83 -4.41 -1.83
C LEU A 57 1.95 -4.16 -2.83
N CYS A 58 3.18 -3.86 -2.37
CA CYS A 58 4.32 -3.67 -3.28
C CYS A 58 4.55 -4.89 -4.18
N LEU A 59 4.56 -6.10 -3.62
CA LEU A 59 4.74 -7.32 -4.41
C LEU A 59 3.60 -7.59 -5.39
N ALA A 60 2.35 -7.35 -4.98
CA ALA A 60 1.18 -7.57 -5.82
C ALA A 60 1.12 -6.59 -7.01
N MET A 61 1.65 -5.37 -6.82
CA MET A 61 1.67 -4.29 -7.79
C MET A 61 3.01 -4.15 -8.56
N ASP A 62 3.95 -5.09 -8.35
CA ASP A 62 5.30 -5.04 -8.91
C ASP A 62 6.08 -3.75 -8.61
N ILE A 63 5.85 -3.19 -7.41
CA ILE A 63 6.55 -1.99 -6.92
C ILE A 63 7.89 -2.41 -6.32
N SER A 64 8.97 -1.94 -6.93
CA SER A 64 10.34 -2.13 -6.47
C SER A 64 11.03 -0.79 -6.24
N LYS A 65 12.15 -0.82 -5.52
CA LYS A 65 12.97 0.39 -5.32
C LYS A 65 13.62 0.83 -6.64
N GLU A 66 13.99 -0.15 -7.46
CA GLU A 66 14.69 0.04 -8.72
C GLU A 66 13.79 0.67 -9.78
N SER A 67 12.48 0.39 -9.74
CA SER A 67 11.52 0.88 -10.73
C SER A 67 10.83 2.19 -10.35
N LEU A 68 10.53 2.43 -9.07
CA LEU A 68 9.58 3.51 -8.68
C LEU A 68 10.07 4.43 -7.57
N ASN A 69 11.27 4.22 -7.02
CA ASN A 69 11.77 5.09 -5.95
C ASN A 69 12.12 6.49 -6.48
N LYS A 70 11.57 7.53 -5.85
CA LYS A 70 11.69 8.96 -6.26
C LYS A 70 10.98 9.29 -7.58
N GLU A 71 10.08 8.44 -8.03
CA GLU A 71 9.22 8.75 -9.17
C GLU A 71 8.33 9.96 -8.87
N PHE A 72 8.22 10.88 -9.82
CA PHE A 72 7.37 12.06 -9.71
C PHE A 72 5.98 11.76 -10.27
N LEU A 73 5.01 11.52 -9.37
CA LEU A 73 3.66 11.06 -9.73
C LEU A 73 2.93 11.93 -10.76
N PRO A 74 2.96 13.28 -10.71
CA PRO A 74 2.20 14.09 -11.66
C PRO A 74 2.53 13.84 -13.14
N ASP A 75 3.77 13.44 -13.44
CA ASP A 75 4.23 13.19 -14.81
C ASP A 75 4.51 11.70 -15.10
N SER A 76 4.29 10.83 -14.10
CA SER A 76 4.64 9.42 -14.20
C SER A 76 3.75 8.69 -15.21
N GLN A 77 4.37 7.88 -16.06
CA GLN A 77 3.69 6.97 -16.98
C GLN A 77 3.54 5.55 -16.40
N ALA A 78 4.21 5.27 -15.28
CA ALA A 78 4.22 3.95 -14.67
C ALA A 78 3.22 3.83 -13.50
N LEU A 79 2.90 4.94 -12.85
CA LEU A 79 2.05 4.95 -11.67
C LEU A 79 1.28 6.27 -11.57
N TRP A 80 -0.02 6.19 -11.32
CA TRP A 80 -0.86 7.35 -11.08
C TRP A 80 -1.87 7.06 -9.96
N ILE A 81 -2.57 8.09 -9.51
CA ILE A 81 -3.65 8.00 -8.53
C ILE A 81 -4.91 8.52 -9.18
N GLU A 82 -5.95 7.71 -9.14
CA GLU A 82 -7.26 8.08 -9.66
C GLU A 82 -8.17 8.51 -8.51
N ARG A 83 -9.09 9.41 -8.83
CA ARG A 83 -10.17 9.74 -7.91
C ARG A 83 -11.13 8.57 -7.86
N GLY A 84 -11.40 8.06 -6.66
CA GLY A 84 -12.43 7.03 -6.48
C GLY A 84 -13.83 7.55 -6.83
N ASP A 85 -14.70 6.65 -7.29
CA ASP A 85 -16.07 6.96 -7.72
C ASP A 85 -16.96 7.44 -6.56
N GLU A 86 -16.73 6.91 -5.36
CA GLU A 86 -17.47 7.26 -4.15
C GLU A 86 -16.56 8.00 -3.17
N GLY A 87 -17.07 9.10 -2.62
CA GLY A 87 -16.38 9.81 -1.54
C GLY A 87 -16.44 9.01 -0.26
N VAL A 88 -15.32 8.96 0.47
CA VAL A 88 -15.28 8.38 1.82
C VAL A 88 -15.84 9.41 2.80
N ALA A 89 -16.89 9.06 3.53
CA ALA A 89 -17.41 9.94 4.56
C ALA A 89 -16.50 9.91 5.81
N PRO A 90 -16.31 11.03 6.53
CA PRO A 90 -15.40 11.06 7.68
C PRO A 90 -15.70 10.04 8.77
N GLN A 91 -16.97 9.66 8.96
CA GLN A 91 -17.37 8.64 9.93
C GLN A 91 -16.92 7.22 9.58
N ASP A 92 -16.62 6.95 8.31
CA ASP A 92 -16.15 5.64 7.83
C ASP A 92 -14.62 5.50 7.94
N VAL A 93 -13.95 6.57 8.38
CA VAL A 93 -12.51 6.63 8.57
C VAL A 93 -12.16 6.31 10.01
N VAL A 94 -11.59 5.13 10.23
CA VAL A 94 -11.07 4.75 11.55
C VAL A 94 -9.65 5.27 11.72
N VAL A 95 -9.45 6.00 12.82
CA VAL A 95 -8.15 6.43 13.30
C VAL A 95 -7.62 5.48 14.36
N SER A 96 -6.41 4.97 14.17
CA SER A 96 -5.76 4.09 15.15
C SER A 96 -4.24 4.31 15.23
N LYS A 97 -3.61 3.62 16.19
CA LYS A 97 -2.15 3.61 16.34
C LYS A 97 -1.51 2.97 15.12
N ARG A 98 -0.36 3.52 14.70
CA ARG A 98 0.45 2.93 13.64
C ARG A 98 0.98 1.56 14.07
N VAL A 99 1.09 0.64 13.13
CA VAL A 99 1.55 -0.73 13.37
C VAL A 99 3.06 -0.82 13.12
N GLY A 100 3.80 -1.43 14.05
CA GLY A 100 5.25 -1.65 13.92
C GLY A 100 6.09 -0.45 14.34
N ILE A 101 5.57 0.41 15.22
CA ILE A 101 6.25 1.61 15.75
C ILE A 101 6.43 1.54 17.27
N GLU A 102 6.37 0.35 17.87
CA GLU A 102 6.42 0.18 19.33
C GLU A 102 7.74 0.69 19.94
N SER A 103 8.81 0.73 19.13
CA SER A 103 10.12 1.27 19.50
C SER A 103 10.28 2.77 19.25
N ALA A 104 9.33 3.40 18.56
CA ALA A 104 9.29 4.84 18.34
C ALA A 104 8.64 5.49 19.57
N GLY A 105 9.14 6.63 20.02
CA GLY A 105 8.75 7.23 21.31
C GLY A 105 7.26 7.57 21.40
N ARG A 106 6.79 7.92 22.60
CA ARG A 106 5.37 8.26 22.87
C ARG A 106 4.85 9.44 22.02
N ASP A 107 5.72 10.27 21.46
CA ASP A 107 5.37 11.51 20.77
C ASP A 107 5.14 11.34 19.26
N ASP A 108 5.31 10.13 18.71
CA ASP A 108 5.19 9.87 17.27
C ASP A 108 3.81 9.31 16.89
N ALA A 109 2.82 9.34 17.79
CA ALA A 109 1.47 8.93 17.44
C ALA A 109 0.96 9.90 16.36
N LEU A 110 0.57 9.42 15.19
CA LEU A 110 -0.83 9.32 14.75
C LEU A 110 -0.68 9.37 13.21
N LEU A 111 -1.31 8.60 12.32
CA LEU A 111 -2.64 8.03 12.23
C LEU A 111 -2.53 6.85 11.23
N VAL A 112 -3.21 5.74 11.46
CA VAL A 112 -3.64 4.89 10.33
C VAL A 112 -5.06 5.30 10.02
N PHE A 113 -5.31 5.64 8.76
CA PHE A 113 -6.65 5.77 8.22
C PHE A 113 -7.01 4.47 7.52
N ALA A 114 -8.05 3.81 8.00
CA ALA A 114 -8.62 2.63 7.36
C ALA A 114 -10.09 2.88 7.07
N LEU A 115 -10.56 2.37 5.93
CA LEU A 115 -11.97 2.30 5.60
C LEU A 115 -12.54 1.05 6.27
N CYS A 116 -13.68 1.19 6.95
CA CYS A 116 -14.46 0.08 7.49
C CYS A 116 -15.12 -0.74 6.38
#